data_AF-A0A381EGR6-F1
#
_entry.id   AF-A0A381EGR6-F1
#
_cell.length_a   1.000
_cell.length_b   1.000
_cell.length_c   1.000
_cell.angle_alpha   90.00
_cell.angle_beta   90.00
_cell.angle_gamma   90.00
#
_symmetry.space_group_name_H-M   'P 1'
#
loop_
_entity.id
_entity.type
_entity.pdbx_description
1 polymer ?
#
loop_
_entity_poly.entity_id
_entity_poly.type
_entity_poly.pdbx_seq_one_letter_code
_entity_poly.pdbx_strand_id
1 'polypeptide(L)'
;MKNLHLTKEEFLNLLMKANLSEEYFLNLIACSKINLFNWIKSNKFPYYVKLILDTAIKVNYYKKYEENKPEINQKIDAKNILEEIKNLEKENQKLKEEIKNYEKLEELFFEVFGFKIGARQ
;
A
#
# COMPACT_ATOMS: atom_id res chain seq x y z
N MET A 1 -20.15 25.30 -25.09
CA MET A 1 -19.34 24.60 -24.07
C MET A 1 -19.92 23.21 -23.85
N LYS A 2 -19.10 22.18 -23.67
CA LYS A 2 -19.59 20.85 -23.30
C LYS A 2 -20.13 20.92 -21.87
N ASN A 3 -21.38 20.47 -21.69
CA ASN A 3 -22.01 20.37 -20.38
C ASN A 3 -22.02 18.90 -19.96
N LEU A 4 -21.78 18.68 -18.68
CA LEU A 4 -21.88 17.40 -18.03
C LEU A 4 -23.24 17.31 -17.34
N HIS A 5 -23.91 16.18 -17.50
CA HIS A 5 -25.07 15.88 -16.68
C HIS A 5 -24.59 15.38 -15.33
N LEU A 6 -24.96 16.10 -14.28
CA LEU A 6 -24.57 15.77 -12.92
C LEU A 6 -25.68 16.24 -11.98
N THR A 7 -26.11 15.37 -11.08
CA THR A 7 -27.09 15.68 -10.04
C THR A 7 -26.45 16.47 -8.91
N LYS A 8 -27.27 17.13 -8.08
CA LYS A 8 -26.79 17.81 -6.86
C LYS A 8 -26.02 16.85 -5.95
N GLU A 9 -26.53 15.62 -5.77
CA GLU A 9 -25.93 14.64 -4.89
C GLU A 9 -24.56 14.18 -5.39
N GLU A 10 -24.44 13.89 -6.69
CA GLU A 10 -23.14 13.57 -7.31
C GLU A 10 -22.14 14.71 -7.15
N PHE A 11 -22.59 15.97 -7.29
CA PHE A 11 -21.74 17.15 -7.12
C PHE A 11 -21.21 17.25 -5.69
N LEU A 12 -22.09 17.11 -4.70
CA LEU A 12 -21.73 17.14 -3.28
C LEU A 12 -20.79 15.98 -2.92
N ASN A 13 -21.04 14.79 -3.46
CA ASN A 13 -20.16 13.64 -3.28
C ASN A 13 -18.76 13.90 -3.86
N LEU A 14 -18.64 14.56 -5.01
CA LEU A 14 -17.35 14.96 -5.57
C LEU A 14 -16.64 16.01 -4.71
N LEU A 15 -17.35 17.01 -4.20
CA LEU A 15 -16.79 17.99 -3.26
C LEU A 15 -16.25 17.33 -1.99
N MET A 16 -17.02 16.41 -1.41
CA MET A 16 -16.62 15.65 -0.23
C MET A 16 -15.36 14.82 -0.51
N LYS A 17 -15.31 14.09 -1.63
CA LYS A 17 -14.11 13.33 -2.03
C LYS A 17 -12.91 14.24 -2.29
N ALA A 18 -13.16 15.42 -2.86
CA ALA A 18 -12.16 16.46 -3.09
C ALA A 18 -11.76 17.20 -1.80
N ASN A 19 -12.36 16.87 -0.64
CA ASN A 19 -12.16 17.56 0.63
C ASN A 19 -12.24 19.10 0.49
N LEU A 20 -13.17 19.58 -0.34
CA LEU A 20 -13.39 21.01 -0.57
C LEU A 20 -14.76 21.41 0.00
N SER A 21 -14.81 22.59 0.62
CA SER A 21 -16.08 23.25 0.88
C SER A 21 -16.64 23.84 -0.41
N GLU A 22 -17.97 23.97 -0.48
CA GLU A 22 -18.64 24.60 -1.63
C GLU A 22 -18.10 26.02 -1.88
N GLU A 23 -17.93 26.81 -0.82
CA GLU A 23 -17.43 28.18 -0.90
C GLU A 23 -16.00 28.24 -1.45
N TYR A 24 -15.11 27.40 -0.94
CA TYR A 24 -13.74 27.33 -1.45
C TYR A 24 -13.69 26.90 -2.91
N PHE A 25 -14.50 25.90 -3.29
CA PHE A 25 -14.59 25.46 -4.67
C PHE A 25 -15.09 26.59 -5.60
N LEU A 26 -16.12 27.33 -5.20
CA LEU A 26 -16.65 28.46 -5.98
C LEU A 26 -15.62 29.57 -6.16
N ASN A 27 -14.86 29.89 -5.11
CA ASN A 27 -13.75 30.83 -5.17
C ASN A 27 -12.65 30.33 -6.12
N LEU A 28 -12.31 29.04 -6.07
CA LEU A 28 -11.29 28.44 -6.95
C LEU A 28 -11.65 28.56 -8.43
N ILE A 29 -12.92 28.41 -8.78
CA ILE A 29 -13.40 28.50 -10.17
C ILE A 29 -13.92 29.91 -10.54
N ALA A 30 -13.75 30.89 -9.65
CA ALA A 30 -14.22 32.25 -9.81
C ALA A 30 -15.70 32.35 -10.23
N CYS A 31 -16.58 31.56 -9.60
CA CYS A 31 -18.02 31.54 -9.89
C CYS A 31 -18.84 31.91 -8.65
N SER A 32 -20.02 32.48 -8.87
CA SER A 32 -20.93 32.84 -7.77
C SER A 32 -21.84 31.67 -7.37
N LYS A 33 -22.46 31.77 -6.19
CA LYS A 33 -23.53 30.85 -5.76
C LYS A 33 -24.73 30.83 -6.73
N ILE A 34 -24.98 31.92 -7.44
CA ILE A 34 -26.06 32.00 -8.45
C ILE A 34 -25.73 31.07 -9.63
N ASN A 35 -24.47 31.04 -10.08
CA ASN A 35 -24.05 30.11 -11.13
C ASN A 35 -24.28 28.66 -10.70
N LEU A 36 -23.86 28.31 -9.49
CA LEU A 36 -24.04 26.97 -8.93
C LEU A 36 -25.51 26.57 -8.83
N PHE A 37 -26.36 27.48 -8.32
CA PHE A 37 -27.80 27.25 -8.25
C PHE A 37 -28.40 26.93 -9.62
N ASN A 38 -27.99 27.66 -10.67
CA ASN A 38 -28.46 27.41 -12.03
C ASN A 38 -28.00 26.04 -12.57
N TRP A 39 -26.76 25.63 -12.28
CA TRP A 39 -26.25 24.32 -12.69
C TRP A 39 -26.98 23.17 -11.98
N ILE A 40 -27.20 23.30 -10.67
CA ILE A 40 -27.95 22.32 -9.87
C ILE A 40 -29.39 22.22 -10.37
N LYS A 41 -30.08 23.35 -10.57
CA LYS A 41 -31.48 23.36 -11.02
C LYS A 41 -31.65 22.70 -12.39
N SER A 42 -30.65 22.83 -13.27
CA SER A 42 -30.68 22.28 -14.62
C SER A 42 -30.01 20.92 -14.75
N ASN A 43 -29.40 20.38 -13.69
CA ASN A 43 -28.48 19.23 -13.71
C ASN A 43 -27.45 19.32 -14.85
N LYS A 44 -27.00 20.54 -15.18
CA LYS A 44 -26.06 20.80 -16.26
C LYS A 44 -24.91 21.62 -15.72
N PHE A 45 -23.81 20.92 -15.46
CA PHE A 45 -22.58 21.52 -14.99
C PHE A 45 -21.64 21.77 -16.16
N PRO A 46 -20.88 22.87 -16.17
CA PRO A 46 -19.78 23.03 -17.11
C PRO A 46 -18.79 21.88 -16.97
N TYR A 47 -18.30 21.34 -18.09
CA TYR A 47 -17.38 20.19 -18.07
C TYR A 47 -16.14 20.39 -17.18
N TYR A 48 -15.61 21.62 -17.11
CA TYR A 48 -14.45 21.94 -16.29
C TYR A 48 -14.68 21.72 -14.79
N VAL A 49 -15.93 21.75 -14.30
CA VAL A 49 -16.24 21.49 -12.89
C VAL A 49 -15.77 20.10 -12.48
N LYS A 50 -16.08 19.08 -13.29
CA LYS A 50 -15.64 17.71 -13.03
C LYS A 50 -14.12 17.58 -13.14
N LEU A 51 -13.50 18.20 -14.14
CA LEU A 51 -12.04 18.17 -14.31
C LEU A 51 -11.32 18.71 -13.07
N ILE A 52 -11.78 19.84 -12.53
CA ILE A 52 -11.19 20.48 -11.35
C ILE A 52 -11.39 19.60 -10.11
N LEU A 53 -12.60 19.05 -9.91
CA LEU A 53 -12.90 18.16 -8.79
C LEU A 53 -12.08 16.86 -8.86
N ASP A 54 -12.01 16.22 -10.03
CA ASP A 54 -11.21 15.00 -10.23
C ASP A 54 -9.71 15.28 -9.97
N THR A 55 -9.23 16.46 -10.36
CA THR A 55 -7.85 16.89 -10.07
C THR A 55 -7.64 17.08 -8.57
N ALA A 56 -8.55 17.78 -7.88
CA ALA A 56 -8.46 17.99 -6.43
C ALA A 56 -8.51 16.66 -5.65
N ILE A 57 -9.35 15.71 -6.07
CA ILE A 57 -9.40 14.35 -5.52
C ILE A 57 -8.04 13.66 -5.65
N LYS A 58 -7.45 13.69 -6.85
CA LYS A 58 -6.13 13.10 -7.08
C LYS A 58 -5.05 13.75 -6.21
N VAL A 59 -5.02 15.07 -6.14
CA VAL A 59 -4.06 15.81 -5.30
C VAL A 59 -4.17 15.39 -3.83
N ASN A 60 -5.39 15.29 -3.29
CA ASN A 60 -5.58 14.87 -1.91
C ASN A 60 -5.18 13.41 -1.67
N TYR A 61 -5.44 12.53 -2.63
CA TYR A 61 -4.97 11.15 -2.57
C TYR A 61 -3.44 11.10 -2.48
N TYR A 62 -2.73 11.84 -3.33
CA TYR A 62 -1.27 11.89 -3.30
C TYR A 62 -0.71 12.50 -2.02
N LYS A 63 -1.34 13.57 -1.49
CA LYS A 63 -0.95 14.15 -0.20
C LYS A 63 -1.05 13.12 0.93
N LYS A 64 -2.19 12.42 1.03
CA LYS A 64 -2.37 11.34 2.02
C LYS A 64 -1.37 10.20 1.83
N TYR A 65 -1.07 9.84 0.58
CA TYR A 65 -0.07 8.81 0.32
C TYR A 65 1.33 9.25 0.79
N GLU A 66 1.75 10.47 0.49
CA GLU A 66 3.04 11.02 0.93
C GLU A 66 3.16 11.09 2.46
N GLU A 67 2.10 11.54 3.14
CA GLU A 67 2.03 11.58 4.60
C GLU A 67 2.17 10.18 5.22
N ASN A 68 1.55 9.16 4.62
CA ASN A 68 1.56 7.79 5.13
C ASN A 68 2.70 6.92 4.55
N LYS A 69 3.49 7.45 3.61
CA LYS A 69 4.58 6.72 2.94
C LYS A 69 5.58 6.09 3.92
N PRO A 70 5.99 6.75 5.04
CA PRO A 70 6.89 6.15 6.00
C PRO A 70 6.29 4.90 6.66
N GLU A 71 5.01 4.95 7.06
CA GLU A 71 4.32 3.83 7.70
C GLU A 71 4.11 2.67 6.73
N ILE A 72 3.77 2.97 5.46
CA ILE A 72 3.63 1.97 4.40
C ILE A 72 4.97 1.26 4.17
N ASN A 73 6.07 2.01 4.08
CA ASN A 73 7.40 1.41 3.90
C ASN A 73 7.80 0.55 5.11
N GLN A 74 7.56 1.01 6.34
CA GLN A 74 7.81 0.20 7.54
C GLN A 74 7.04 -1.13 7.56
N LYS A 75 5.77 -1.12 7.11
CA LYS A 75 4.97 -2.35 7.00
C LYS A 75 5.52 -3.31 5.93
N ILE A 76 6.01 -2.77 4.81
CA ILE A 76 6.65 -3.57 3.77
C ILE A 76 7.95 -4.18 4.30
N ASP A 77 8.80 -3.39 4.96
CA ASP A 77 10.05 -3.84 5.54
C ASP A 77 9.81 -4.93 6.59
N ALA A 78 8.84 -4.75 7.49
CA ALA A 78 8.47 -5.75 8.49
C ALA A 78 7.99 -7.07 7.85
N LYS A 79 7.23 -7.00 6.76
CA LYS A 79 6.79 -8.18 6.01
C LYS A 79 7.97 -8.92 5.37
N ASN A 80 8.90 -8.17 4.76
CA ASN A 80 10.10 -8.74 4.15
C ASN A 80 10.99 -9.43 5.21
N ILE A 81 11.19 -8.79 6.37
CA ILE A 81 11.93 -9.37 7.50
C ILE A 81 11.29 -10.67 7.99
N LEU A 82 9.95 -10.71 8.12
CA LEU A 82 9.23 -11.92 8.52
C LEU A 82 9.40 -13.08 7.51
N GLU A 83 9.49 -12.76 6.22
CA GLU A 83 9.72 -13.76 5.17
C GLU A 83 11.15 -14.30 5.20
N GLU A 84 12.12 -13.43 5.45
CA GLU A 84 13.52 -13.81 5.63
C GLU A 84 13.73 -14.69 6.88
N ILE A 85 13.11 -14.35 8.01
CA ILE A 85 13.12 -15.18 9.23
C ILE A 85 12.59 -16.58 8.95
N LYS A 86 11.46 -16.71 8.23
CA LYS A 86 10.88 -18.02 7.89
C LYS A 86 11.81 -18.86 7.01
N ASN A 87 12.56 -18.22 6.12
CA ASN A 87 13.54 -18.92 5.29
C ASN A 87 14.72 -19.40 6.13
N LEU A 88 15.25 -18.55 7.02
CA LEU A 88 16.32 -18.91 7.95
C LEU A 88 15.92 -20.03 8.91
N GLU A 89 14.68 -20.03 9.40
CA GLU A 89 14.16 -21.12 10.25
C GLU A 89 14.14 -22.47 9.52
N LYS A 90 13.72 -22.49 8.25
CA LYS A 90 13.75 -23.70 7.42
C LYS A 90 15.17 -24.18 7.16
N GLU A 91 16.10 -23.28 6.83
CA GLU A 91 17.50 -23.62 6.63
C GLU A 91 18.14 -24.16 7.92
N ASN A 92 17.87 -23.53 9.06
CA ASN A 92 18.37 -23.98 10.36
C ASN A 92 17.82 -25.37 10.73
N GLN A 93 16.54 -25.65 10.42
CA GLN A 93 15.98 -26.99 10.61
C GLN A 93 16.69 -28.03 9.74
N LYS A 94 16.95 -27.72 8.47
CA LYS A 94 17.68 -28.61 7.56
C LYS A 94 19.11 -28.88 8.05
N LEU A 95 19.82 -27.85 8.49
CA LEU A 95 21.17 -27.99 9.04
C LEU A 95 21.21 -28.86 10.30
N LYS A 96 20.20 -28.75 11.18
CA LYS A 96 20.08 -29.62 12.36
C LYS A 96 19.90 -31.09 11.98
N GLU A 97 19.12 -31.38 10.94
CA GLU A 97 18.96 -32.75 10.42
C GLU A 97 20.25 -33.29 9.81
N GLU A 98 20.98 -32.46 9.05
CA GLU A 98 22.28 -32.80 8.49
C GLU A 98 23.30 -33.12 9.61
N ILE A 99 23.39 -32.28 10.66
CA ILE A 99 24.24 -32.53 11.83
C ILE A 99 23.89 -33.86 12.49
N LYS A 100 22.62 -34.12 12.75
CA LYS A 100 22.17 -35.38 13.37
C LYS A 100 22.55 -36.60 12.53
N ASN A 101 22.47 -36.48 11.20
CA ASN A 101 22.88 -37.55 10.29
C ASN A 101 24.40 -37.77 10.34
N TYR A 102 25.20 -36.70 10.43
CA TYR A 102 26.65 -36.80 10.61
C TYR A 102 27.02 -37.45 11.95
N GLU A 103 26.37 -37.05 13.05
CA GLU A 103 26.57 -37.67 14.37
C GLU A 103 26.31 -39.18 14.33
N LYS A 104 25.22 -39.60 13.68
CA LYS A 104 24.90 -41.02 13.51
C LYS A 104 25.92 -41.77 12.64
N LEU A 105 26.46 -41.12 11.61
CA LEU A 105 27.54 -41.71 10.79
C LEU A 105 28.83 -41.87 11.59
N GLU A 106 29.19 -40.90 12.43
CA GLU A 106 30.34 -41.02 13.32
C GLU A 106 30.20 -42.17 14.32
N GLU A 107 29.00 -42.36 14.90
CA GLU A 107 28.69 -43.49 15.76
C GLU A 107 28.89 -44.83 15.04
N LEU A 108 28.28 -44.99 13.86
CA LEU A 108 28.42 -46.21 13.05
C LEU A 108 29.87 -46.47 12.64
N PHE A 109 30.62 -45.42 12.28
CA PHE A 109 32.04 -45.55 11.94
C PHE A 109 32.84 -46.06 13.15
N PHE A 110 32.60 -45.50 14.34
CA PHE A 110 33.26 -45.95 15.57
C PHE A 110 32.92 -47.40 15.89
N GLU A 111 31.66 -47.82 15.73
CA GLU A 111 31.24 -49.22 15.94
C GLU A 111 31.95 -50.19 14.99
N VAL A 112 32.15 -49.81 13.72
CA VAL A 112 32.78 -50.68 12.71
C VAL A 112 34.30 -50.74 12.85
N PHE A 113 34.94 -49.60 13.12
CA PHE A 113 36.40 -49.48 13.02
C PHE A 113 37.10 -49.35 14.38
N GLY A 114 36.38 -49.09 15.47
CA GLY A 114 36.92 -49.04 16.84
C GLY A 114 37.72 -47.78 17.19
N PHE A 115 37.74 -46.77 16.33
CA PHE A 115 38.37 -45.47 16.59
C PHE A 115 37.58 -44.33 15.94
N LYS A 116 37.75 -43.10 16.47
CA LYS A 116 37.00 -41.92 16.00
C LYS A 116 37.63 -41.29 14.76
N ILE A 117 36.79 -40.75 13.87
CA ILE A 117 37.22 -39.95 12.73
C ILE A 117 37.92 -38.68 13.26
N GLY A 118 39.12 -38.38 12.75
CA GLY A 118 39.90 -37.19 13.15
C GLY A 118 40.88 -37.39 14.30
N ALA A 119 40.95 -38.58 14.90
CA ALA A 119 42.06 -38.95 15.79
C ALA A 119 43.33 -39.18 14.94
N ARG A 120 44.04 -38.10 14.61
CA ARG A 120 45.44 -38.21 14.14
C ARG A 120 46.30 -38.69 15.30
N GLN A 121 47.12 -39.70 15.00
CA GLN A 121 48.18 -40.27 15.84
C GLN A 121 49.15 -39.22 16.35
#